data_AF-A0A1B8ZPK8-F1
#
_entry.id   AF-A0A1B8ZPK8-F1
#
_cell.length_a   1.000
_cell.length_b   1.000
_cell.length_c   1.000
_cell.angle_alpha   90.00
_cell.angle_beta   90.00
_cell.angle_gamma   90.00
#
_symmetry.space_group_name_H-M   'P 1'
#
loop_
_entity.id
_entity.type
_entity.pdbx_description
1 polymer ?
#
loop_
_entity_poly.entity_id
_entity_poly.type
_entity_poly.pdbx_seq_one_letter_code
_entity_poly.pdbx_strand_id
1 'polypeptide(L)'
;MKAKLIAVTTLASAALGLNAQKLSYTPDLVLGNRSYTYMHTINYQLNDRLKLSNLTLFDTEYTQDRENIFFIRNTFAYNLSKKLSVNAAFGMKNPGAFFSAYVQYKITRPTYSLSYAIGTTYQKGFSLEQSVSLEYMPYLKENLQGYFSILAIGNIDNSGYPRGLQLIRLGIKQNKMMYGVATNFDQFNNGKKTLENIGAFVKYNF
;
A
#
# COMPACT_ATOMS: atom_id res chain seq x y z
N MET A 1 -21.99 36.00 -32.57
CA MET A 1 -22.56 35.50 -31.29
C MET A 1 -22.61 33.98 -31.15
N LYS A 2 -22.78 33.19 -32.22
CA LYS A 2 -22.95 31.72 -32.13
C LYS A 2 -21.70 30.94 -31.66
N ALA A 3 -20.48 31.37 -32.00
CA ALA A 3 -19.25 30.65 -31.63
C ALA A 3 -18.88 30.75 -30.14
N LYS A 4 -19.21 31.87 -29.47
CA LYS A 4 -18.93 32.05 -28.04
C LYS A 4 -19.82 31.16 -27.16
N LEU A 5 -21.07 30.92 -27.58
CA LEU A 5 -21.98 30.04 -26.85
C LEU A 5 -21.54 28.58 -26.91
N ILE A 6 -21.01 28.14 -28.06
CA ILE A 6 -20.50 26.77 -28.27
C ILE A 6 -19.27 26.52 -27.40
N ALA A 7 -18.32 27.47 -27.35
CA ALA A 7 -17.12 27.35 -26.50
C ALA A 7 -17.45 27.28 -25.00
N VAL A 8 -18.46 28.02 -24.54
CA VAL A 8 -18.92 27.98 -23.15
C VAL A 8 -19.64 26.66 -22.84
N THR A 9 -20.37 26.07 -23.80
CA THR A 9 -21.03 24.76 -23.62
C THR A 9 -20.06 23.57 -23.68
N THR A 10 -18.98 23.64 -24.47
CA THR A 10 -17.92 22.62 -24.44
C THR A 10 -17.07 22.70 -23.17
N LEU A 11 -16.78 23.89 -22.64
CA LEU A 11 -16.10 24.02 -21.35
C LEU A 11 -16.98 23.59 -20.16
N ALA A 12 -18.30 23.87 -20.23
CA ALA A 12 -19.24 23.44 -19.20
C ALA A 12 -19.48 21.92 -19.20
N SER A 13 -19.45 21.26 -20.37
CA SER A 13 -19.60 19.80 -20.45
C SER A 13 -18.35 19.03 -20.01
N ALA A 14 -17.15 19.63 -20.09
CA ALA A 14 -15.93 19.08 -19.50
C ALA A 14 -15.92 19.13 -17.95
N ALA A 15 -16.74 19.98 -17.34
CA ALA A 15 -16.87 20.11 -15.88
C ALA A 15 -17.87 19.12 -15.25
N LEU A 16 -18.65 18.39 -16.06
CA LEU A 16 -19.70 17.47 -15.58
C LEU A 16 -19.20 16.05 -15.22
N GLY A 17 -17.89 15.83 -15.25
CA GLY A 17 -17.27 14.60 -14.77
C GLY A 17 -17.07 14.58 -13.26
N LEU A 18 -18.17 14.66 -12.47
CA LEU A 18 -18.18 14.35 -11.04
C LEU A 18 -17.87 12.86 -10.83
N ASN A 19 -16.60 12.49 -10.95
CA ASN A 19 -16.09 11.21 -10.50
C ASN A 19 -15.57 11.38 -9.06
N ALA A 20 -16.31 10.78 -8.12
CA ALA A 20 -15.98 10.66 -6.71
C ALA A 20 -14.51 10.24 -6.48
N GLN A 21 -13.89 10.80 -5.43
CA GLN A 21 -12.49 10.65 -4.98
C GLN A 21 -11.53 10.01 -5.99
N LYS A 22 -11.06 10.80 -6.94
CA LYS A 22 -9.96 10.41 -7.85
C LYS A 22 -8.64 10.20 -7.12
N LEU A 23 -8.43 10.90 -6.00
CA LEU A 23 -7.20 10.85 -5.21
C LEU A 23 -7.52 10.36 -3.79
N SER A 24 -6.74 9.42 -3.27
CA SER A 24 -6.72 9.09 -1.85
C SER A 24 -5.29 9.10 -1.32
N TYR A 25 -5.13 9.50 -0.07
CA TYR A 25 -3.87 9.50 0.65
C TYR A 25 -4.06 8.88 2.02
N THR A 26 -3.25 7.88 2.33
CA THR A 26 -3.34 7.11 3.56
C THR A 26 -1.98 7.02 4.23
N PRO A 27 -1.61 7.96 5.11
CA PRO A 27 -0.46 7.82 5.99
C PRO A 27 -0.75 6.85 7.15
N ASP A 28 0.27 6.10 7.55
CA ASP A 28 0.35 5.17 8.68
C ASP A 28 1.69 5.41 9.40
N LEU A 29 1.63 5.88 10.64
CA LEU A 29 2.79 6.11 11.49
C LEU A 29 2.80 5.10 12.62
N VAL A 30 3.94 4.47 12.86
CA VAL A 30 4.20 3.58 14.00
C VAL A 30 5.32 4.17 14.84
N LEU A 31 5.07 4.32 16.14
CA LEU A 31 6.08 4.61 17.14
C LEU A 31 6.34 3.30 17.90
N GLY A 32 7.42 2.62 17.53
CA GLY A 32 7.76 1.31 18.06
C GLY A 32 8.88 1.35 19.09
N ASN A 33 9.24 0.17 19.58
CA ASN A 33 10.34 -0.01 20.53
C ASN A 33 11.73 0.10 19.87
N ARG A 34 11.84 -0.23 18.57
CA ARG A 34 13.12 -0.22 17.84
C ARG A 34 13.26 1.01 16.95
N SER A 35 12.19 1.37 16.25
CA SER A 35 12.20 2.40 15.22
C SER A 35 10.87 3.15 15.15
N TYR A 36 10.90 4.35 14.55
CA TYR A 36 9.70 4.96 14.01
C TYR A 36 9.51 4.50 12.57
N THR A 37 8.31 4.02 12.22
CA THR A 37 7.98 3.60 10.86
C THR A 37 6.92 4.56 10.30
N TYR A 38 7.20 5.17 9.16
CA TYR A 38 6.23 5.94 8.40
C TYR A 38 5.96 5.26 7.07
N MET A 39 4.70 4.98 6.78
CA MET A 39 4.24 4.45 5.51
C MET A 39 3.12 5.32 4.96
N HIS A 40 3.08 5.54 3.65
CA HIS A 40 1.89 6.08 3.02
C HIS A 40 1.56 5.39 1.72
N THR A 41 0.27 5.40 1.38
CA THR A 41 -0.19 5.11 0.02
C THR A 41 -0.91 6.31 -0.55
N ILE A 42 -0.52 6.73 -1.75
CA ILE A 42 -1.28 7.67 -2.58
C ILE A 42 -1.88 6.87 -3.72
N ASN A 43 -3.17 6.98 -3.97
CA ASN A 43 -3.85 6.36 -5.10
C ASN A 43 -4.49 7.42 -5.97
N TYR A 44 -4.29 7.32 -7.28
CA TYR A 44 -4.94 8.18 -8.26
C TYR A 44 -5.66 7.33 -9.33
N GLN A 45 -6.99 7.42 -9.39
CA GLN A 45 -7.79 6.75 -10.40
C GLN A 45 -7.85 7.62 -11.66
N LEU A 46 -7.21 7.16 -12.74
CA LEU A 46 -7.18 7.87 -14.02
C LEU A 46 -8.51 7.72 -14.76
N ASN A 47 -9.07 6.50 -14.78
CA ASN A 47 -10.37 6.14 -15.33
C ASN A 47 -10.82 4.80 -14.74
N ASP A 48 -11.93 4.22 -15.16
CA ASP A 48 -12.47 2.97 -14.57
C ASP A 48 -11.51 1.76 -14.59
N ARG A 49 -10.52 1.75 -15.50
CA ARG A 49 -9.56 0.64 -15.65
C ARG A 49 -8.16 0.99 -15.19
N LEU A 50 -7.77 2.25 -15.25
CA LEU A 50 -6.41 2.70 -14.99
C LEU A 50 -6.27 3.37 -13.63
N LYS A 51 -5.27 2.91 -12.88
CA LYS A 51 -4.94 3.44 -11.57
C LYS A 51 -3.43 3.64 -11.45
N LEU A 52 -3.03 4.78 -10.92
CA LEU A 52 -1.69 5.04 -10.41
C LEU A 52 -1.69 4.90 -8.90
N SER A 53 -0.61 4.38 -8.35
CA SER A 53 -0.39 4.42 -6.90
C SER A 53 1.07 4.60 -6.56
N ASN A 54 1.33 5.33 -5.48
CA ASN A 54 2.64 5.42 -4.86
C ASN A 54 2.54 4.82 -3.45
N LEU A 55 3.45 3.91 -3.12
CA LEU A 55 3.67 3.44 -1.77
C LEU A 55 5.05 3.89 -1.34
N THR A 56 5.14 4.54 -0.18
CA THR A 56 6.40 4.91 0.46
C THR A 56 6.42 4.33 1.85
N LEU A 57 7.55 3.78 2.26
CA LEU A 57 7.82 3.27 3.60
C LEU A 57 9.21 3.72 4.01
N PHE A 58 9.31 4.27 5.20
CA PHE A 58 10.54 4.55 5.93
C PHE A 58 10.44 3.88 7.29
N ASP A 59 11.49 3.16 7.67
CA ASP A 59 11.69 2.62 9.00
C ASP A 59 13.05 3.12 9.48
N THR A 60 13.06 3.93 10.53
CA THR A 60 14.26 4.62 11.00
C THR A 60 14.49 4.35 12.48
N GLU A 61 15.65 3.81 12.80
CA GLU A 61 16.05 3.49 14.17
C GLU A 61 16.25 4.75 15.01
N TYR A 62 15.98 4.66 16.31
CA TYR A 62 16.13 5.82 17.19
C TYR A 62 17.58 6.20 17.50
N THR A 63 18.52 5.25 17.38
CA THR A 63 19.88 5.42 17.94
C THR A 63 21.00 4.97 17.03
N GLN A 64 20.91 3.77 16.42
CA GLN A 64 22.06 3.14 15.78
C GLN A 64 22.15 3.37 14.26
N ASP A 65 21.06 3.78 13.59
CA ASP A 65 20.97 3.98 12.13
C ASP A 65 21.58 2.83 11.30
N ARG A 66 21.54 1.59 11.80
CA ARG A 66 22.15 0.42 11.13
C ARG A 66 21.17 -0.27 10.21
N GLU A 67 19.92 -0.36 10.64
CA GLU A 67 18.89 -1.18 10.00
C GLU A 67 17.76 -0.35 9.43
N ASN A 68 18.09 0.86 8.96
CA ASN A 68 17.12 1.75 8.34
C ASN A 68 16.62 1.16 7.01
N ILE A 69 15.30 1.11 6.87
CA ILE A 69 14.64 0.59 5.67
C ILE A 69 13.96 1.75 4.97
N PHE A 70 14.19 1.89 3.67
CA PHE A 70 13.32 2.67 2.81
C PHE A 70 12.79 1.81 1.67
N PHE A 71 11.59 2.13 1.24
CA PHE A 71 10.94 1.50 0.10
C PHE A 71 9.98 2.49 -0.54
N ILE A 72 10.21 2.80 -1.82
CA ILE A 72 9.35 3.67 -2.61
C ILE A 72 8.96 2.87 -3.85
N ARG A 73 7.66 2.76 -4.13
CA ARG A 73 7.12 2.06 -5.29
C ARG A 73 6.07 2.91 -5.97
N ASN A 74 6.24 3.16 -7.25
CA ASN A 74 5.19 3.67 -8.13
C ASN A 74 4.63 2.49 -8.93
N THR A 75 3.31 2.33 -8.89
CA THR A 75 2.60 1.25 -9.59
C THR A 75 1.61 1.84 -10.56
N PHE A 76 1.67 1.36 -11.80
CA PHE A 76 0.64 1.52 -12.81
C PHE A 76 -0.18 0.22 -12.89
N ALA A 77 -1.49 0.32 -12.70
CA ALA A 77 -2.39 -0.82 -12.67
C ALA A 77 -3.46 -0.70 -13.78
N TYR A 78 -3.67 -1.79 -14.51
CA TYR A 78 -4.78 -1.97 -15.44
C TYR A 78 -5.74 -3.05 -14.91
N ASN A 79 -6.96 -2.65 -14.58
CA ASN A 79 -8.01 -3.55 -14.11
C ASN A 79 -8.59 -4.33 -15.29
N LEU A 80 -8.29 -5.63 -15.34
CA LEU A 80 -8.92 -6.58 -16.27
C LEU A 80 -10.39 -6.83 -15.91
N SER A 81 -10.70 -6.79 -14.61
CA SER A 81 -12.05 -6.90 -14.07
C SER A 81 -12.17 -6.14 -12.76
N LYS A 82 -13.35 -6.16 -12.12
CA LYS A 82 -13.55 -5.60 -10.77
C LYS A 82 -12.66 -6.24 -9.70
N LYS A 83 -12.12 -7.44 -9.95
CA LYS A 83 -11.32 -8.20 -8.98
C LYS A 83 -9.89 -8.47 -9.42
N LEU A 84 -9.56 -8.28 -10.70
CA LEU A 84 -8.28 -8.68 -11.25
C LEU A 84 -7.61 -7.49 -11.92
N SER A 85 -6.35 -7.24 -11.58
CA SER A 85 -5.53 -6.23 -12.23
C SER A 85 -4.15 -6.78 -12.60
N VAL A 86 -3.59 -6.22 -13.67
CA VAL A 86 -2.18 -6.39 -14.03
C VAL A 86 -1.46 -5.11 -13.66
N ASN A 87 -0.28 -5.24 -13.08
CA ASN A 87 0.46 -4.15 -12.47
C ASN A 87 1.88 -4.17 -13.01
N ALA A 88 2.37 -2.98 -13.38
CA ALA A 88 3.77 -2.72 -13.60
C ALA A 88 4.22 -1.69 -12.55
N ALA A 89 5.33 -1.92 -11.89
CA ALA A 89 5.83 -1.05 -10.85
C ALA A 89 7.32 -0.79 -11.01
N PHE A 90 7.75 0.40 -10.63
CA PHE A 90 9.15 0.76 -10.52
C PHE A 90 9.36 1.51 -9.21
N GLY A 91 10.56 1.42 -8.66
CA GLY A 91 10.80 1.95 -7.35
C GLY A 91 12.24 1.84 -6.90
N MET A 92 12.46 2.17 -5.64
CA MET A 92 13.76 2.09 -4.99
C MET A 92 13.59 1.55 -3.58
N LYS A 93 14.47 0.64 -3.18
CA LYS A 93 14.57 0.10 -1.82
C LYS A 93 16.03 -0.18 -1.50
N ASN A 94 16.43 -0.32 -0.24
CA ASN A 94 17.83 -0.72 0.04
C ASN A 94 18.14 -2.08 -0.66
N PRO A 95 19.20 -2.22 -1.48
CA PRO A 95 20.25 -1.24 -1.86
C PRO A 95 20.09 -0.58 -3.25
N GLY A 96 18.96 -0.70 -3.97
CA GLY A 96 18.83 -0.07 -5.29
C GLY A 96 17.43 -0.03 -5.88
N ALA A 97 17.37 0.44 -7.13
CA ALA A 97 16.15 0.50 -7.92
C ALA A 97 15.64 -0.90 -8.28
N PHE A 98 14.33 -1.04 -8.45
CA PHE A 98 13.71 -2.28 -8.89
C PHE A 98 12.58 -2.01 -9.88
N PHE A 99 12.29 -3.03 -10.68
CA PHE A 99 11.10 -3.09 -11.53
C PHE A 99 10.32 -4.35 -11.19
N SER A 100 8.99 -4.28 -11.18
CA SER A 100 8.12 -5.41 -10.90
C SER A 100 6.98 -5.50 -11.92
N ALA A 101 6.60 -6.72 -12.26
CA ALA A 101 5.38 -7.00 -13.02
C ALA A 101 4.60 -8.09 -12.28
N TYR A 102 3.33 -7.83 -11.95
CA TYR A 102 2.55 -8.76 -11.14
C TYR A 102 1.05 -8.68 -11.43
N VAL A 103 0.38 -9.80 -11.20
CA VAL A 103 -1.07 -9.89 -11.22
C VAL A 103 -1.58 -9.75 -9.80
N GLN A 104 -2.67 -9.02 -9.62
CA GLN A 104 -3.31 -8.84 -8.33
C GLN A 104 -4.79 -9.23 -8.41
N TYR A 105 -5.20 -10.09 -7.48
CA TYR A 105 -6.59 -10.37 -7.17
C TYR A 105 -7.01 -9.57 -5.93
N LYS A 106 -8.17 -8.89 -5.99
CA LYS A 106 -8.68 -8.07 -4.90
C LYS A 106 -10.19 -8.26 -4.71
N ILE A 107 -10.61 -8.42 -3.46
CA ILE A 107 -12.00 -8.38 -3.02
C ILE A 107 -12.13 -7.23 -2.04
N THR A 108 -13.14 -6.37 -2.24
CA THR A 108 -13.46 -5.28 -1.31
C THR A 108 -14.94 -5.35 -0.96
N ARG A 109 -15.24 -5.38 0.33
CA ARG A 109 -16.57 -5.32 0.93
C ARG A 109 -16.58 -4.23 2.00
N PRO A 110 -17.77 -3.80 2.49
CA PRO A 110 -17.84 -2.73 3.49
C PRO A 110 -17.08 -3.00 4.79
N THR A 111 -16.97 -4.27 5.20
CA THR A 111 -16.33 -4.67 6.46
C THR A 111 -15.02 -5.41 6.29
N TYR A 112 -14.62 -5.76 5.06
CA TYR A 112 -13.35 -6.43 4.83
C TYR A 112 -12.80 -6.19 3.43
N SER A 113 -11.48 -6.23 3.31
CA SER A 113 -10.81 -6.29 2.02
C SER A 113 -9.71 -7.34 2.06
N LEU A 114 -9.54 -8.04 0.94
CA LEU A 114 -8.49 -9.01 0.73
C LEU A 114 -7.83 -8.71 -0.61
N SER A 115 -6.50 -8.71 -0.64
CA SER A 115 -5.73 -8.65 -1.85
C SER A 115 -4.62 -9.68 -1.81
N TYR A 116 -4.45 -10.38 -2.92
CA TYR A 116 -3.31 -11.24 -3.18
C TYR A 116 -2.64 -10.80 -4.47
N ALA A 117 -1.32 -10.68 -4.48
CA ALA A 117 -0.56 -10.41 -5.69
C ALA A 117 0.64 -11.34 -5.79
N ILE A 118 0.94 -11.73 -7.03
CA ILE A 118 2.08 -12.57 -7.37
C ILE A 118 2.69 -12.07 -8.68
N GLY A 119 4.02 -12.04 -8.73
CA GLY A 119 4.73 -11.68 -9.94
C GLY A 119 6.23 -11.66 -9.73
N THR A 120 6.93 -11.01 -10.64
CA THR A 120 8.38 -10.95 -10.63
C THR A 120 8.88 -9.56 -10.29
N THR A 121 9.98 -9.49 -9.54
CA THR A 121 10.73 -8.26 -9.27
C THR A 121 12.17 -8.45 -9.73
N TYR A 122 12.65 -7.52 -10.56
CA TYR A 122 14.05 -7.43 -10.98
C TYR A 122 14.76 -6.31 -10.22
N GLN A 123 15.89 -6.62 -9.60
CA GLN A 123 16.77 -5.63 -8.93
C GLN A 123 18.26 -5.93 -9.18
N LYS A 124 18.74 -7.09 -8.72
CA LYS A 124 20.08 -7.64 -9.02
C LYS A 124 20.00 -9.01 -9.70
N GLY A 125 18.81 -9.32 -10.24
CA GLY A 125 18.36 -10.64 -10.60
C GLY A 125 16.84 -10.71 -10.45
N PHE A 126 16.23 -11.76 -11.00
CA PHE A 126 14.80 -12.00 -10.86
C PHE A 126 14.49 -12.68 -9.54
N SER A 127 13.46 -12.17 -8.86
CA SER A 127 12.83 -12.80 -7.70
C SER A 127 11.34 -12.93 -7.95
N LEU A 128 10.73 -14.00 -7.44
CA LEU A 128 9.29 -14.12 -7.31
C LEU A 128 8.86 -13.32 -6.08
N GLU A 129 7.95 -12.37 -6.27
CA GLU A 129 7.34 -11.60 -5.20
C GLU A 129 5.88 -12.05 -5.01
N GLN A 130 5.52 -12.33 -3.77
CA GLN A 130 4.15 -12.63 -3.36
C GLN A 130 3.75 -11.67 -2.25
N SER A 131 2.52 -11.18 -2.29
CA SER A 131 1.98 -10.35 -1.22
C SER A 131 0.52 -10.66 -0.93
N VAL A 132 0.17 -10.59 0.35
CA VAL A 132 -1.19 -10.70 0.86
C VAL A 132 -1.47 -9.47 1.71
N SER A 133 -2.60 -8.81 1.46
CA SER A 133 -3.13 -7.75 2.31
C SER A 133 -4.55 -8.11 2.72
N LEU A 134 -4.81 -8.12 4.02
CA LEU A 134 -6.11 -8.33 4.63
C LEU A 134 -6.42 -7.11 5.50
N GLU A 135 -7.61 -6.54 5.35
CA GLU A 135 -8.17 -5.60 6.30
C GLU A 135 -9.56 -6.06 6.72
N TYR A 136 -9.83 -6.07 8.01
CA TYR A 136 -11.13 -6.38 8.60
C TYR A 136 -11.56 -5.25 9.54
N MET A 137 -12.75 -4.72 9.27
CA MET A 137 -13.35 -3.58 9.96
C MET A 137 -14.80 -3.88 10.38
N PRO A 138 -15.02 -4.76 11.38
CA PRO A 138 -16.37 -5.05 11.86
C PRO A 138 -16.98 -3.81 12.53
N TYR A 139 -18.28 -3.58 12.32
CA TYR A 139 -19.00 -2.52 13.02
C TYR A 139 -19.16 -2.90 14.49
N LEU A 140 -18.73 -2.01 15.40
CA LEU A 140 -18.94 -2.16 16.84
C LEU A 140 -20.13 -1.31 17.31
N LYS A 141 -20.18 -0.06 16.82
CA LYS A 141 -21.28 0.90 17.03
C LYS A 141 -21.37 1.81 15.80
N GLU A 142 -22.34 2.72 15.81
CA GLU A 142 -22.38 3.81 14.83
C GLU A 142 -21.06 4.61 14.87
N ASN A 143 -20.43 4.78 13.71
CA ASN A 143 -19.14 5.48 13.53
C ASN A 143 -17.92 4.88 14.27
N LEU A 144 -18.03 3.67 14.82
CA LEU A 144 -16.94 2.95 15.47
C LEU A 144 -16.83 1.53 14.93
N GLN A 145 -15.68 1.21 14.34
CA GLN A 145 -15.36 -0.11 13.82
C GLN A 145 -14.14 -0.68 14.55
N GLY A 146 -14.09 -2.01 14.72
CA GLY A 146 -12.82 -2.68 15.01
C GLY A 146 -11.89 -2.49 13.82
N TYR A 147 -10.59 -2.59 14.03
CA TYR A 147 -9.62 -2.54 12.95
C TYR A 147 -8.57 -3.63 13.12
N PHE A 148 -8.49 -4.49 12.13
CA PHE A 148 -7.46 -5.50 12.00
C PHE A 148 -6.88 -5.44 10.60
N SER A 149 -5.56 -5.38 10.49
CA SER A 149 -4.88 -5.37 9.20
C SER A 149 -3.64 -6.24 9.25
N ILE A 150 -3.44 -7.01 8.18
CA ILE A 150 -2.22 -7.75 7.90
C ILE A 150 -1.75 -7.35 6.50
N LEU A 151 -0.47 -7.02 6.36
CA LEU A 151 0.23 -6.98 5.09
C LEU A 151 1.44 -7.91 5.21
N ALA A 152 1.49 -8.95 4.37
CA ALA A 152 2.63 -9.85 4.27
C ALA A 152 3.19 -9.79 2.85
N ILE A 153 4.51 -9.66 2.72
CA ILE A 153 5.24 -9.66 1.44
C ILE A 153 6.41 -10.63 1.58
N GLY A 154 6.61 -11.49 0.59
CA GLY A 154 7.73 -12.42 0.52
C GLY A 154 8.39 -12.36 -0.85
N ASN A 155 9.73 -12.39 -0.86
CA ASN A 155 10.53 -12.54 -2.06
C ASN A 155 11.23 -13.90 -2.03
N ILE A 156 11.24 -14.59 -3.17
CA ILE A 156 11.94 -15.87 -3.37
C ILE A 156 12.84 -15.75 -4.59
N ASP A 157 14.10 -16.17 -4.48
CA ASP A 157 15.03 -16.25 -5.60
C ASP A 157 15.90 -17.52 -5.49
N ASN A 158 16.96 -17.62 -6.31
CA ASN A 158 17.86 -18.77 -6.31
C ASN A 158 18.60 -18.99 -4.98
N SER A 159 18.61 -18.00 -4.08
CA SER A 159 19.19 -18.09 -2.73
C SER A 159 18.17 -18.55 -1.66
N GLY A 160 16.92 -18.81 -2.06
CA GLY A 160 15.82 -19.19 -1.18
C GLY A 160 14.93 -18.00 -0.89
N TYR A 161 14.77 -17.64 0.39
CA TYR A 161 13.90 -16.57 0.89
C TYR A 161 14.72 -15.33 1.30
N PRO A 162 15.11 -14.45 0.35
CA PRO A 162 15.95 -13.29 0.63
C PRO A 162 15.30 -12.28 1.60
N ARG A 163 13.97 -12.09 1.51
CA ARG A 163 13.26 -11.16 2.41
C ARG A 163 11.79 -11.54 2.61
N GLY A 164 11.33 -11.36 3.84
CA GLY A 164 9.93 -11.34 4.24
C GLY A 164 9.60 -10.08 5.03
N LEU A 165 8.43 -9.51 4.81
CA LEU A 165 7.89 -8.38 5.56
C LEU A 165 6.48 -8.72 6.04
N GLN A 166 6.18 -8.48 7.31
CA GLN A 166 4.87 -8.66 7.89
C GLN A 166 4.53 -7.43 8.74
N LEU A 167 3.51 -6.67 8.32
CA LEU A 167 2.97 -5.54 9.07
C LEU A 167 1.59 -5.94 9.59
N ILE A 168 1.42 -5.91 10.91
CA ILE A 168 0.15 -6.23 11.56
C ILE A 168 -0.31 -5.00 12.34
N ARG A 169 -1.61 -4.72 12.27
CA ARG A 169 -2.29 -3.65 13.01
C ARG A 169 -3.51 -4.22 13.70
N LEU A 170 -3.68 -3.87 14.96
CA LEU A 170 -4.88 -4.17 15.73
C LEU A 170 -5.31 -2.93 16.50
N GLY A 171 -6.56 -2.53 16.35
CA GLY A 171 -7.06 -1.33 17.01
C GLY A 171 -8.50 -1.03 16.67
N ILE A 172 -8.81 0.26 16.62
CA ILE A 172 -10.14 0.76 16.29
C ILE A 172 -10.07 1.79 15.18
N LYS A 173 -11.15 1.88 14.41
CA LYS A 173 -11.39 2.91 13.41
C LYS A 173 -12.55 3.77 13.85
N GLN A 174 -12.30 5.07 13.92
CA GLN A 174 -13.29 6.09 14.19
C GLN A 174 -13.28 7.09 13.03
N ASN A 175 -14.35 7.10 12.23
CA ASN A 175 -14.42 7.87 10.98
C ASN A 175 -13.25 7.54 10.03
N LYS A 176 -12.35 8.53 9.81
CA LYS A 176 -11.19 8.44 8.93
C LYS A 176 -9.90 8.01 9.65
N MET A 177 -9.91 7.98 10.99
CA MET A 177 -8.74 7.68 11.80
C MET A 177 -8.77 6.24 12.29
N MET A 178 -7.61 5.58 12.26
CA MET A 178 -7.37 4.26 12.83
C MET A 178 -6.18 4.36 13.77
N TYR A 179 -6.26 3.72 14.93
CA TYR A 179 -5.17 3.74 15.91
C TYR A 179 -5.23 2.51 16.80
N GLY A 180 -4.09 2.16 17.39
CA GLY A 180 -3.96 0.98 18.25
C GLY A 180 -2.53 0.48 18.31
N VAL A 181 -2.38 -0.85 18.32
CA VAL A 181 -1.09 -1.53 18.40
C VAL A 181 -0.65 -2.03 17.03
N ALA A 182 0.65 -1.92 16.77
CA ALA A 182 1.30 -2.38 15.56
C ALA A 182 2.46 -3.32 15.87
N THR A 183 2.67 -4.29 14.99
CA THR A 183 3.87 -5.12 14.97
C THR A 183 4.40 -5.21 13.54
N ASN A 184 5.65 -4.86 13.33
CA ASN A 184 6.35 -5.00 12.05
C ASN A 184 7.45 -6.05 12.23
N PHE A 185 7.43 -7.07 11.38
CA PHE A 185 8.46 -8.11 11.33
C PHE A 185 9.10 -8.12 9.95
N ASP A 186 10.41 -7.89 9.89
CA ASP A 186 11.22 -8.11 8.70
C ASP A 186 12.12 -9.32 8.92
N GLN A 187 12.19 -10.20 7.93
CA GLN A 187 13.07 -11.37 7.90
C GLN A 187 13.97 -11.25 6.68
N PHE A 188 15.27 -11.53 6.85
CA PHE A 188 16.25 -11.49 5.76
C PHE A 188 17.03 -12.80 5.69
N ASN A 189 17.45 -13.14 4.48
CA ASN A 189 18.40 -14.24 4.21
C ASN A 189 17.98 -15.57 4.83
N ASN A 190 16.79 -16.06 4.49
CA ASN A 190 16.20 -17.29 5.05
C ASN A 190 16.01 -17.22 6.57
N GLY A 191 15.66 -16.05 7.11
CA GLY A 191 15.42 -15.86 8.54
C GLY A 191 16.67 -15.77 9.40
N LYS A 192 17.88 -15.70 8.82
CA LYS A 192 19.15 -15.51 9.56
C LYS A 192 19.21 -14.18 10.30
N LYS A 193 18.44 -13.20 9.85
CA LYS A 193 18.29 -11.90 10.49
C LYS A 193 16.82 -11.52 10.55
N THR A 194 16.38 -11.12 11.72
CA THR A 194 15.01 -10.64 11.97
C THR A 194 15.08 -9.24 12.57
N LEU A 195 14.17 -8.38 12.16
CA LEU A 195 13.92 -7.09 12.78
C LEU A 195 12.48 -7.07 13.25
N GLU A 196 12.28 -6.66 14.49
CA GLU A 196 10.97 -6.58 15.11
C GLU A 196 10.76 -5.15 15.60
N ASN A 197 9.60 -4.57 15.31
CA ASN A 197 9.22 -3.27 15.81
C ASN A 197 7.77 -3.33 16.28
N ILE A 198 7.56 -3.21 17.58
CA ILE A 198 6.25 -3.30 18.23
C ILE A 198 5.95 -1.96 18.88
N GLY A 199 4.75 -1.43 18.64
CA GLY A 199 4.45 -0.05 19.01
C GLY A 199 2.99 0.35 18.93
N ALA A 200 2.76 1.64 19.11
CA ALA A 200 1.48 2.26 18.81
C ALA A 200 1.48 2.74 17.35
N PHE A 201 0.32 2.70 16.69
CA PHE A 201 0.15 3.28 15.37
C PHE A 201 -1.00 4.28 15.31
N VAL A 202 -0.89 5.19 14.35
CA VAL A 202 -1.96 6.07 13.90
C VAL A 202 -1.95 6.10 12.37
N LYS A 203 -3.11 5.80 11.78
CA LYS A 203 -3.36 5.80 10.34
C LYS A 203 -4.56 6.68 10.03
N TYR A 204 -4.52 7.43 8.94
CA TYR A 204 -5.60 8.33 8.54
C TYR A 204 -5.95 8.16 7.07
N ASN A 205 -7.23 8.21 6.71
CA ASN A 205 -7.71 8.12 5.34
C ASN A 205 -8.24 9.47 4.86
N PHE A 206 -7.47 10.20 4.04
CA PHE A 206 -7.90 11.48 3.45
C PHE A 206 -8.93 11.27 2.33
#